data_AF-A0A3E0WE62-F1
#
_entry.id   AF-A0A3E0WE62-F1
#
_cell.length_a   1.000
_cell.length_b   1.000
_cell.length_c   1.000
_cell.angle_alpha   90.00
_cell.angle_beta   90.00
_cell.angle_gamma   90.00
#
_symmetry.space_group_name_H-M   'P 1'
#
loop_
_entity.id
_entity.type
_entity.pdbx_description
1 polymer ?
#
loop_
_entity_poly.entity_id
_entity_poly.type
_entity_poly.pdbx_seq_one_letter_code
_entity_poly.pdbx_strand_id
1 'polypeptide(L)'
;MSGAGAAKGAAADSAGGGGSYVGLVRGINVGVGNRIPMADFRAVFEGLGFADVKTLLQSGNVVFDAARDLTLADVAAIEEAFAARAGFRAGFVVLGTGQFLEILDANPLLDVATDPSRLVVTFLPQAPDARGGASRTPGPRTADPRAAGPLAAIALPDADSTLPEVLATGPHAVYSWHPDGISNSRLPASFWKQLGPVYTARNLNTANKIAALLRGRSTS
;
A
#
# COMPACT_ATOMS: atom_id res chain seq x y z
N MET A 1 52.20 -20.35 -19.34
CA MET A 1 51.31 -21.33 -18.70
C MET A 1 50.80 -20.68 -17.42
N SER A 2 49.79 -19.80 -17.51
CA SER A 2 48.36 -20.12 -17.47
C SER A 2 48.00 -21.01 -16.28
N GLY A 3 47.25 -20.43 -15.34
CA GLY A 3 46.79 -21.07 -14.11
C GLY A 3 46.03 -20.08 -13.24
N ALA A 4 44.96 -19.51 -13.79
CA ALA A 4 43.97 -18.75 -13.05
C ALA A 4 43.26 -19.67 -12.05
N GLY A 5 43.55 -19.52 -10.76
CA GLY A 5 42.80 -20.13 -9.67
C GLY A 5 41.50 -19.36 -9.45
N ALA A 6 40.43 -19.84 -10.08
CA ALA A 6 39.09 -19.33 -9.94
C ALA A 6 38.58 -19.40 -8.49
N ALA A 7 37.75 -18.42 -8.17
CA ALA A 7 37.12 -18.17 -6.89
C ALA A 7 36.42 -19.41 -6.29
N LYS A 8 36.65 -19.63 -5.00
CA LYS A 8 35.67 -20.26 -4.11
C LYS A 8 35.43 -19.31 -2.94
N GLY A 9 34.88 -18.15 -3.26
CA GLY A 9 34.27 -17.25 -2.29
C GLY A 9 32.97 -17.88 -1.82
N ALA A 10 32.88 -18.09 -0.51
CA ALA A 10 31.84 -18.82 0.17
C ALA A 10 30.42 -18.39 -0.25
N ALA A 11 29.56 -19.40 -0.43
CA ALA A 11 28.13 -19.22 -0.31
C ALA A 11 27.86 -18.54 1.04
N ALA A 12 27.43 -17.28 1.00
CA ALA A 12 26.92 -16.62 2.18
C ALA A 12 25.59 -17.29 2.51
N ASP A 13 25.58 -17.99 3.64
CA ASP A 13 24.41 -18.56 4.27
C ASP A 13 23.25 -17.54 4.36
N SER A 14 22.10 -18.05 3.98
CA SER A 14 20.76 -17.50 4.01
C SER A 14 20.37 -16.91 5.38
N ALA A 15 20.20 -15.59 5.41
CA ALA A 15 19.26 -14.91 6.31
C ALA A 15 18.24 -14.18 5.42
N GLY A 16 17.20 -14.91 5.00
CA GLY A 16 16.17 -14.42 4.08
C GLY A 16 15.38 -13.25 4.67
N GLY A 17 15.76 -12.03 4.28
CA GLY A 17 15.02 -10.80 4.58
C GLY A 17 14.11 -10.34 3.44
N GLY A 18 14.05 -11.08 2.33
CA GLY A 18 13.18 -10.74 1.20
C GLY A 18 11.73 -11.16 1.42
N GLY A 19 10.82 -10.61 0.62
CA GLY A 19 9.41 -10.96 0.68
C GLY A 19 8.57 -10.26 -0.38
N SER A 20 7.27 -10.55 -0.36
CA SER A 20 6.29 -9.95 -1.25
C SER A 20 5.70 -8.67 -0.66
N TYR A 21 5.51 -7.69 -1.54
CA TYR A 21 5.01 -6.37 -1.22
C TYR A 21 3.87 -5.98 -2.15
N VAL A 22 3.07 -5.04 -1.69
CA VAL A 22 2.10 -4.31 -2.49
C VAL A 22 2.44 -2.82 -2.49
N GLY A 23 2.45 -2.22 -3.68
CA GLY A 23 2.48 -0.78 -3.89
C GLY A 23 1.09 -0.27 -4.28
N LEU A 24 0.62 0.74 -3.55
CA LEU A 24 -0.68 1.37 -3.77
C LEU A 24 -0.48 2.86 -4.06
N VAL A 25 -0.98 3.31 -5.21
CA VAL A 25 -0.96 4.72 -5.62
C VAL A 25 -2.38 5.20 -5.91
N ARG A 26 -2.67 6.45 -5.55
CA ARG A 26 -3.96 7.10 -5.83
C ARG A 26 -3.87 8.02 -7.04
N GLY A 27 -5.02 8.27 -7.67
CA GLY A 27 -5.17 9.37 -8.62
C GLY A 27 -4.43 9.19 -9.95
N ILE A 28 -4.11 7.95 -10.33
CA ILE A 28 -3.61 7.63 -11.66
C ILE A 28 -4.74 7.12 -12.56
N ASN A 29 -4.67 7.43 -13.86
CA ASN A 29 -5.60 6.95 -14.88
C ASN A 29 -7.09 7.22 -14.56
N VAL A 30 -7.37 8.28 -13.81
CA VAL A 30 -8.72 8.76 -13.52
C VAL A 30 -8.97 10.04 -14.33
N GLY A 31 -10.04 10.07 -15.11
CA GLY A 31 -10.38 11.22 -15.96
C GLY A 31 -9.31 11.56 -17.00
N VAL A 32 -9.01 12.84 -17.17
CA VAL A 32 -8.11 13.38 -18.21
C VAL A 32 -6.66 13.59 -17.76
N GLY A 33 -6.38 13.58 -16.45
CA GLY A 33 -5.05 13.86 -15.88
C GLY A 33 -4.31 12.60 -15.40
N ASN A 34 -3.04 12.76 -15.02
CA ASN A 34 -2.19 11.76 -14.35
C ASN A 34 -2.25 10.36 -14.99
N ARG A 35 -2.01 10.30 -16.30
CA ARG A 35 -2.07 9.04 -17.07
C ARG A 35 -0.70 8.39 -17.17
N ILE A 36 -0.67 7.09 -16.95
CA ILE A 36 0.50 6.25 -17.17
C ILE A 36 0.05 4.91 -17.76
N PRO A 37 0.63 4.47 -18.89
CA PRO A 37 0.41 3.13 -19.41
C PRO A 37 0.80 2.06 -18.37
N MET A 38 0.03 0.99 -18.25
CA MET A 38 0.33 -0.05 -17.25
C MET A 38 1.67 -0.77 -17.49
N ALA A 39 2.15 -0.80 -18.74
CA ALA A 39 3.49 -1.28 -19.06
C ALA A 39 4.57 -0.38 -18.44
N ASP A 40 4.42 0.93 -18.55
CA ASP A 40 5.35 1.88 -17.93
C ASP A 40 5.26 1.84 -16.41
N PHE A 41 4.05 1.74 -15.86
CA PHE A 41 3.86 1.60 -14.42
C PHE A 41 4.56 0.36 -13.87
N ARG A 42 4.44 -0.79 -14.55
CA ARG A 42 5.16 -2.02 -14.18
C ARG A 42 6.68 -1.82 -14.24
N ALA A 43 7.15 -1.21 -15.32
CA ALA A 43 8.57 -1.06 -15.57
C ALA A 43 9.27 -0.03 -14.65
N VAL A 44 8.53 0.77 -13.87
CA VAL A 44 9.09 1.49 -12.70
C VAL A 44 9.66 0.51 -11.70
N PHE A 45 8.90 -0.52 -11.34
CA PHE A 45 9.28 -1.50 -10.30
C PHE A 45 10.35 -2.46 -10.81
N GLU A 46 10.23 -2.92 -12.06
CA GLU A 46 11.24 -3.77 -12.70
C GLU A 46 12.58 -3.04 -12.81
N GLY A 47 12.57 -1.74 -13.14
CA GLY A 47 13.78 -0.91 -13.23
C GLY A 47 14.50 -0.70 -11.89
N LEU A 48 13.80 -0.87 -10.77
CA LEU A 48 14.37 -0.83 -9.41
C LEU A 48 14.89 -2.20 -8.95
N GLY A 49 14.79 -3.23 -9.80
CA GLY A 49 15.26 -4.59 -9.50
C GLY A 49 14.27 -5.44 -8.72
N PHE A 50 13.00 -5.04 -8.63
CA PHE A 50 11.96 -5.87 -8.04
C PHE A 50 11.52 -6.98 -8.99
N ALA A 51 11.25 -8.16 -8.44
CA ALA A 51 10.88 -9.35 -9.18
C ALA A 51 9.37 -9.58 -9.21
N ASP A 52 8.92 -10.45 -10.11
CA ASP A 52 7.54 -10.91 -10.22
C ASP A 52 6.50 -9.78 -10.20
N VAL A 53 6.79 -8.68 -10.88
CA VAL A 53 5.93 -7.48 -10.85
C VAL A 53 4.61 -7.74 -11.58
N LYS A 54 3.50 -7.70 -10.85
CA LYS A 54 2.14 -7.85 -11.40
C LYS A 54 1.30 -6.64 -11.02
N THR A 55 0.64 -6.07 -12.02
CA THR A 55 -0.30 -4.96 -11.83
C THR A 55 -1.73 -5.47 -11.81
N LEU A 56 -2.58 -4.87 -10.99
CA LEU A 56 -3.99 -5.22 -10.88
C LEU A 56 -4.86 -4.00 -11.22
N LEU A 57 -5.72 -4.14 -12.24
CA LEU A 57 -6.56 -3.08 -12.77
C LEU A 57 -5.76 -1.86 -13.26
N GLN A 58 -6.44 -0.78 -13.62
CA GLN A 58 -5.81 0.50 -14.00
C GLN A 58 -5.71 1.50 -12.85
N SER A 59 -6.10 1.10 -11.62
CA SER A 59 -6.25 1.98 -10.46
C SER A 59 -4.99 2.13 -9.60
N GLY A 60 -3.82 1.70 -10.08
CA GLY A 60 -2.55 1.89 -9.36
C GLY A 60 -2.33 0.86 -8.26
N ASN A 61 -2.45 -0.42 -8.58
CA ASN A 61 -2.08 -1.53 -7.70
C ASN A 61 -0.97 -2.32 -8.35
N VAL A 62 0.07 -2.60 -7.59
CA VAL A 62 1.17 -3.46 -8.02
C VAL A 62 1.59 -4.35 -6.88
N VAL A 63 1.86 -5.60 -7.18
CA VAL A 63 2.46 -6.56 -6.26
C VAL A 63 3.79 -7.03 -6.85
N PHE A 64 4.80 -7.16 -6.02
CA PHE A 64 6.17 -7.45 -6.45
C PHE A 64 6.96 -8.09 -5.31
N ASP A 65 8.06 -8.74 -5.65
CA ASP A 65 8.95 -9.38 -4.70
C ASP A 65 10.26 -8.59 -4.59
N ALA A 66 10.76 -8.45 -3.37
CA ALA A 66 12.04 -7.82 -3.09
C ALA A 66 12.98 -8.82 -2.42
N ALA A 67 14.26 -8.82 -2.81
CA ALA A 67 15.28 -9.71 -2.25
C ALA A 67 15.69 -9.35 -0.82
N ARG A 68 15.28 -8.18 -0.32
CA ARG A 68 15.54 -7.67 1.03
C ARG A 68 14.33 -6.92 1.58
N ASP A 69 14.37 -6.65 2.87
CA ASP A 69 13.37 -5.82 3.54
C ASP A 69 13.43 -4.39 2.97
N LEU A 70 12.24 -3.82 2.72
CA LEU A 70 12.11 -2.46 2.20
C LEU A 70 12.02 -1.44 3.32
N THR A 71 12.53 -0.24 3.03
CA THR A 71 12.58 0.90 3.95
C THR A 71 11.79 2.08 3.38
N LEU A 72 11.62 3.15 4.16
CA LEU A 72 11.04 4.40 3.65
C LEU A 72 11.88 5.03 2.53
N ALA A 73 13.20 4.79 2.50
CA ALA A 73 14.05 5.24 1.40
C ALA A 73 13.73 4.50 0.08
N ASP A 74 13.31 3.24 0.15
CA ASP A 74 12.87 2.49 -1.03
C ASP A 74 11.53 3.00 -1.56
N VAL A 75 10.62 3.39 -0.66
CA VAL A 75 9.37 4.06 -1.04
C VAL A 75 9.67 5.40 -1.74
N ALA A 76 10.62 6.17 -1.23
CA ALA A 76 11.06 7.41 -1.88
C ALA A 76 11.64 7.14 -3.29
N ALA A 77 12.47 6.10 -3.44
CA ALA A 77 13.03 5.71 -4.73
C ALA A 77 11.94 5.27 -5.73
N ILE A 78 10.88 4.58 -5.27
CA ILE A 78 9.70 4.25 -6.09
C ILE A 78 9.00 5.52 -6.56
N GLU A 79 8.76 6.48 -5.67
CA GLU A 79 8.12 7.76 -6.00
C GLU A 79 8.93 8.57 -7.01
N GLU A 80 10.25 8.60 -6.87
CA GLU A 80 11.16 9.29 -7.80
C GLU A 80 11.21 8.61 -9.18
N ALA A 81 11.38 7.29 -9.21
CA ALA A 81 11.38 6.52 -10.46
C ALA A 81 10.03 6.61 -11.17
N PHE A 82 8.93 6.59 -10.41
CA PHE A 82 7.59 6.83 -10.94
C PHE A 82 7.49 8.22 -11.55
N ALA A 83 7.92 9.27 -10.84
CA ALA A 83 7.81 10.64 -11.34
C ALA A 83 8.63 10.87 -12.62
N ALA A 84 9.84 10.30 -12.68
CA ALA A 84 10.70 10.38 -13.86
C ALA A 84 10.05 9.71 -15.09
N ARG A 85 9.32 8.61 -14.89
CA ARG A 85 8.69 7.85 -15.98
C ARG A 85 7.30 8.36 -16.34
N ALA A 86 6.50 8.75 -15.36
CA ALA A 86 5.12 9.18 -15.52
C ALA A 86 4.99 10.67 -15.92
N GLY A 87 6.01 11.47 -15.62
CA GLY A 87 5.98 12.93 -15.82
C GLY A 87 5.18 13.69 -14.76
N PHE A 88 4.75 13.03 -13.69
CA PHE A 88 4.05 13.65 -12.56
C PHE A 88 4.36 12.91 -11.25
N ARG A 89 4.25 13.61 -10.12
CA ARG A 89 4.47 13.03 -8.79
C ARG A 89 3.21 12.36 -8.27
N ALA A 90 3.37 11.22 -7.61
CA ALA A 90 2.32 10.56 -6.85
C ALA A 90 2.92 9.91 -5.60
N GLY A 91 2.21 9.97 -4.48
CA GLY A 91 2.63 9.31 -3.24
C GLY A 91 2.24 7.84 -3.23
N PHE A 92 3.10 6.99 -2.67
CA PHE A 92 2.87 5.56 -2.57
C PHE A 92 2.68 5.11 -1.12
N VAL A 93 1.75 4.17 -0.93
CA VAL A 93 1.70 3.33 0.26
C VAL A 93 2.24 1.96 -0.13
N VAL A 94 3.36 1.56 0.48
CA VAL A 94 3.99 0.26 0.24
C VAL A 94 3.90 -0.58 1.51
N LEU A 95 3.31 -1.78 1.39
CA LEU A 95 3.06 -2.68 2.51
C LEU A 95 3.61 -4.05 2.18
N GLY A 96 4.15 -4.74 3.18
CA GLY A 96 4.45 -6.16 3.02
C GLY A 96 3.19 -7.03 3.10
N THR A 97 3.32 -8.29 2.68
CA THR A 97 2.19 -9.25 2.72
C THR A 97 1.55 -9.34 4.10
N GLY A 98 2.35 -9.52 5.16
CA GLY A 98 1.83 -9.64 6.54
C GLY A 98 1.02 -8.40 6.96
N GLN A 99 1.57 -7.20 6.77
CA GLN A 99 0.89 -5.93 7.07
C GLN A 99 -0.42 -5.77 6.30
N PHE A 100 -0.41 -6.08 5.00
CA PHE A 100 -1.59 -5.91 4.17
C PHE A 100 -2.72 -6.84 4.63
N LEU A 101 -2.41 -8.10 4.94
CA LEU A 101 -3.41 -9.06 5.42
C LEU A 101 -3.93 -8.67 6.81
N GLU A 102 -3.06 -8.27 7.73
CA GLU A 102 -3.43 -7.80 9.06
C GLU A 102 -4.41 -6.61 8.99
N ILE A 103 -4.19 -5.67 8.07
CA ILE A 103 -5.12 -4.55 7.83
C ILE A 103 -6.49 -5.04 7.36
N LEU A 104 -6.57 -6.07 6.52
CA LEU A 104 -7.86 -6.58 6.07
C LEU A 104 -8.60 -7.32 7.17
N ASP A 105 -7.88 -8.11 7.96
CA ASP A 105 -8.44 -8.92 9.04
C ASP A 105 -8.88 -8.04 10.23
N ALA A 106 -8.25 -6.88 10.43
CA ALA A 106 -8.59 -5.91 11.49
C ALA A 106 -9.77 -4.98 11.11
N ASN A 107 -10.52 -5.26 10.06
CA ASN A 107 -11.64 -4.42 9.62
C ASN A 107 -12.91 -4.67 10.47
N PRO A 108 -13.33 -3.71 11.32
CA PRO A 108 -14.47 -3.90 12.22
C PRO A 108 -15.82 -3.75 11.52
N LEU A 109 -15.83 -3.36 10.23
CA LEU A 109 -17.05 -3.14 9.45
C LEU A 109 -17.44 -4.35 8.60
N LEU A 110 -16.74 -5.48 8.73
CA LEU A 110 -17.05 -6.70 7.98
C LEU A 110 -18.47 -7.21 8.24
N ASP A 111 -18.93 -7.10 9.48
CA ASP A 111 -20.27 -7.55 9.88
C ASP A 111 -21.39 -6.55 9.53
N VAL A 112 -21.01 -5.31 9.22
CA VAL A 112 -21.96 -4.22 8.87
C VAL A 112 -22.14 -4.11 7.36
N ALA A 113 -21.08 -4.35 6.60
CA ALA A 113 -21.06 -4.19 5.16
C ALA A 113 -21.78 -5.34 4.44
N THR A 114 -22.80 -4.99 3.65
CA THR A 114 -23.56 -5.97 2.86
C THR A 114 -23.07 -6.10 1.41
N ASP A 115 -22.22 -5.19 0.95
CA ASP A 115 -21.66 -5.17 -0.41
C ASP A 115 -20.16 -4.82 -0.38
N PRO A 116 -19.24 -5.78 -0.61
CA PRO A 116 -17.80 -5.53 -0.55
C PRO A 116 -17.27 -4.52 -1.60
N SER A 117 -18.08 -4.14 -2.59
CA SER A 117 -17.72 -3.05 -3.52
C SER A 117 -17.89 -1.65 -2.91
N ARG A 118 -18.65 -1.54 -1.82
CA ARG A 118 -18.97 -0.31 -1.08
C ARG A 118 -18.27 -0.20 0.28
N LEU A 119 -17.66 -1.29 0.76
CA LEU A 119 -16.75 -1.25 1.90
C LEU A 119 -15.36 -0.85 1.42
N VAL A 120 -14.81 0.22 1.97
CA VAL A 120 -13.53 0.81 1.56
C VAL A 120 -12.52 0.75 2.70
N VAL A 121 -11.35 0.22 2.39
CA VAL A 121 -10.15 0.27 3.23
C VAL A 121 -9.26 1.41 2.73
N THR A 122 -8.96 2.35 3.62
CA THR A 122 -8.03 3.46 3.37
C THR A 122 -6.71 3.16 4.06
N PHE A 123 -5.72 2.78 3.25
CA PHE A 123 -4.37 2.45 3.65
C PHE A 123 -3.57 3.74 3.90
N LEU A 124 -2.90 3.79 5.05
CA LEU A 124 -2.04 4.91 5.44
C LEU A 124 -0.56 4.52 5.25
N PRO A 125 0.31 5.51 4.98
CA PRO A 125 1.73 5.28 4.71
C PRO A 125 2.44 4.78 5.97
N GLN A 126 3.26 3.75 5.85
CA GLN A 126 4.01 3.19 6.97
C GLN A 126 5.30 2.57 6.46
N ALA A 127 6.24 2.30 7.37
CA ALA A 127 7.43 1.54 7.01
C ALA A 127 7.02 0.14 6.51
N PRO A 128 7.46 -0.30 5.32
CA PRO A 128 7.12 -1.64 4.82
C PRO A 128 7.69 -2.74 5.72
N ASP A 129 6.92 -3.81 5.92
CA ASP A 129 7.34 -5.03 6.63
C ASP A 129 6.67 -6.26 6.00
N ALA A 130 7.45 -7.09 5.32
CA ALA A 130 6.99 -8.30 4.65
C ALA A 130 6.36 -9.34 5.58
N ARG A 131 6.94 -9.51 6.78
CA ARG A 131 6.58 -10.61 7.70
C ARG A 131 5.31 -10.30 8.50
N GLY A 132 5.01 -9.02 8.69
CA GLY A 132 3.98 -8.60 9.64
C GLY A 132 4.44 -8.83 11.08
N GLY A 133 3.76 -8.16 12.00
CA GLY A 133 4.18 -8.09 13.39
C GLY A 133 3.86 -6.70 13.93
N ALA A 134 3.11 -6.66 15.02
CA ALA A 134 2.62 -5.47 15.67
C ALA A 134 3.65 -4.34 15.62
N SER A 135 3.29 -3.27 14.89
CA SER A 135 3.75 -1.90 15.09
C SER A 135 5.07 -1.82 15.85
N ARG A 136 6.19 -1.85 15.13
CA ARG A 136 7.34 -1.07 15.60
C ARG A 136 6.82 0.35 15.71
N THR A 137 6.47 0.74 16.93
CA THR A 137 5.96 2.06 17.31
C THR A 137 6.57 3.09 16.38
N PRO A 138 5.76 3.84 15.59
CA PRO A 138 6.29 4.92 14.79
C PRO A 138 7.16 5.76 15.71
N GLY A 139 8.45 5.91 15.37
CA GLY A 139 9.31 6.82 16.09
C GLY A 139 8.65 8.21 16.15
N PRO A 140 9.05 9.08 17.10
CA PRO A 140 8.47 10.40 17.24
C PRO A 140 8.36 11.08 15.87
N ARG A 141 7.18 11.67 15.58
CA ARG A 141 6.79 12.34 14.33
C ARG A 141 8.00 12.71 13.48
N THR A 142 8.39 11.81 12.58
CA THR A 142 9.45 12.13 11.61
C THR A 142 8.87 13.11 10.61
N ALA A 143 9.67 14.05 10.10
CA ALA A 143 9.23 14.97 9.06
C ALA A 143 8.90 14.26 7.72
N ASP A 144 9.23 12.96 7.60
CA ASP A 144 8.92 12.16 6.42
C ASP A 144 7.40 11.89 6.32
N PRO A 145 6.71 12.38 5.27
CA PRO A 145 5.28 12.15 5.07
C PRO A 145 4.92 10.67 4.81
N ARG A 146 5.91 9.78 4.60
CA ARG A 146 5.73 8.34 4.43
C ARG A 146 5.72 7.57 5.75
N ALA A 147 6.09 8.22 6.85
CA ALA A 147 5.89 7.67 8.18
C ALA A 147 4.54 8.15 8.71
N ALA A 148 3.53 7.29 8.75
CA ALA A 148 2.30 7.63 9.47
C ALA A 148 2.62 7.98 10.92
N GLY A 149 2.02 9.07 11.40
CA GLY A 149 1.82 9.28 12.82
C GLY A 149 0.81 8.25 13.37
N PRO A 150 0.70 8.12 14.70
CA PRO A 150 -0.27 7.20 15.30
C PRO A 150 -1.71 7.52 14.84
N LEU A 151 -2.44 6.48 14.40
CA LEU A 151 -3.86 6.60 14.00
C LEU A 151 -4.77 7.13 15.12
N ALA A 152 -4.34 7.03 16.38
CA ALA A 152 -5.01 7.63 17.53
C ALA A 152 -5.23 9.16 17.39
N ALA A 153 -4.59 9.82 16.42
CA ALA A 153 -4.81 11.24 16.12
C ALA A 153 -5.91 11.51 15.08
N ILE A 154 -6.49 10.49 14.43
CA ILE A 154 -7.55 10.67 13.43
C ILE A 154 -8.89 10.81 14.16
N ALA A 155 -9.47 12.01 14.09
CA ALA A 155 -10.79 12.25 14.63
C ALA A 155 -11.84 11.74 13.64
N LEU A 156 -12.61 10.73 14.03
CA LEU A 156 -13.80 10.35 13.28
C LEU A 156 -14.88 11.43 13.45
N PRO A 157 -15.61 11.80 12.38
CA PRO A 157 -16.80 12.62 12.49
C PRO A 157 -17.83 11.97 13.42
N ASP A 158 -18.76 12.78 13.92
CA ASP A 158 -19.91 12.28 14.66
C ASP A 158 -20.73 11.31 13.79
N ALA A 159 -21.11 10.16 14.37
CA ALA A 159 -21.73 9.08 13.60
C ALA A 159 -23.08 9.49 13.00
N ASP A 160 -23.87 10.29 13.71
CA ASP A 160 -25.17 10.77 13.22
C ASP A 160 -24.98 11.76 12.06
N SER A 161 -23.89 12.53 12.09
CA SER A 161 -23.55 13.48 11.03
C SER A 161 -23.10 12.83 9.71
N THR A 162 -22.68 11.56 9.75
CA THR A 162 -22.22 10.82 8.57
C THR A 162 -23.22 9.80 8.08
N LEU A 163 -24.43 9.71 8.65
CA LEU A 163 -25.41 8.74 8.18
C LEU A 163 -25.76 8.98 6.69
N PRO A 164 -25.86 7.90 5.89
CA PRO A 164 -25.83 6.50 6.32
C PRO A 164 -24.44 5.84 6.37
N GLU A 165 -23.35 6.56 6.09
CA GLU A 165 -22.00 6.02 6.18
C GLU A 165 -21.56 5.67 7.61
N VAL A 166 -20.84 4.56 7.70
CA VAL A 166 -20.23 4.08 8.95
C VAL A 166 -18.72 4.13 8.80
N LEU A 167 -18.06 4.76 9.76
CA LEU A 167 -16.60 4.89 9.82
C LEU A 167 -16.03 4.13 11.01
N ALA A 168 -14.85 3.57 10.81
CA ALA A 168 -14.08 2.99 11.89
C ALA A 168 -12.57 3.17 11.64
N THR A 169 -11.78 3.06 12.70
CA THR A 169 -10.32 3.05 12.60
C THR A 169 -9.78 1.70 13.08
N GLY A 170 -8.69 1.25 12.46
CA GLY A 170 -7.85 0.18 12.95
C GLY A 170 -6.45 0.69 13.28
N PRO A 171 -5.52 -0.20 13.64
CA PRO A 171 -4.14 0.18 13.98
C PRO A 171 -3.35 0.80 12.83
N HIS A 172 -3.74 0.49 11.58
CA HIS A 172 -2.98 0.87 10.36
C HIS A 172 -3.86 1.36 9.19
N ALA A 173 -5.17 1.50 9.37
CA ALA A 173 -6.09 1.89 8.31
C ALA A 173 -7.38 2.56 8.84
N VAL A 174 -8.06 3.27 7.95
CA VAL A 174 -9.43 3.76 8.16
C VAL A 174 -10.38 2.92 7.31
N TYR A 175 -11.48 2.48 7.89
CA TYR A 175 -12.52 1.71 7.22
C TYR A 175 -13.76 2.57 7.06
N SER A 176 -14.39 2.49 5.89
CA SER A 176 -15.60 3.26 5.60
C SER A 176 -16.60 2.43 4.81
N TRP A 177 -17.82 2.33 5.33
CA TRP A 177 -18.95 1.68 4.70
C TRP A 177 -19.84 2.73 4.03
N HIS A 178 -20.11 2.56 2.73
CA HIS A 178 -20.86 3.51 1.90
C HIS A 178 -22.14 2.87 1.36
N PRO A 179 -23.20 2.71 2.17
CA PRO A 179 -24.39 1.95 1.75
C PRO A 179 -25.07 2.54 0.51
N ASP A 180 -25.03 3.85 0.32
CA ASP A 180 -25.60 4.53 -0.86
C ASP A 180 -24.63 4.61 -2.05
N GLY A 181 -23.44 4.01 -1.93
CA GLY A 181 -22.40 3.98 -2.95
C GLY A 181 -21.33 5.05 -2.76
N ILE A 182 -20.08 4.70 -3.10
CA ILE A 182 -18.88 5.53 -2.86
C ILE A 182 -18.99 6.92 -3.53
N SER A 183 -19.56 7.00 -4.74
CA SER A 183 -19.73 8.27 -5.46
C SER A 183 -20.76 9.20 -4.83
N ASN A 184 -21.65 8.68 -3.97
CA ASN A 184 -22.67 9.44 -3.26
C ASN A 184 -22.23 9.81 -1.83
N SER A 185 -20.96 9.57 -1.49
CA SER A 185 -20.48 9.80 -0.13
C SER A 185 -20.59 11.26 0.29
N ARG A 186 -21.08 11.47 1.51
CA ARG A 186 -21.28 12.75 2.20
C ARG A 186 -20.16 13.05 3.19
N LEU A 187 -19.16 12.17 3.29
CA LEU A 187 -18.02 12.38 4.16
C LEU A 187 -17.32 13.70 3.83
N PRO A 188 -17.15 14.60 4.81
CA PRO A 188 -16.68 15.94 4.54
C PRO A 188 -15.22 15.91 4.06
N ALA A 189 -14.86 16.78 3.12
CA ALA A 189 -13.49 16.84 2.61
C ALA A 189 -12.45 17.11 3.71
N SER A 190 -12.82 17.77 4.80
CA SER A 190 -11.98 17.98 5.99
C SER A 190 -11.54 16.66 6.64
N PHE A 191 -12.41 15.64 6.65
CA PHE A 191 -12.09 14.32 7.16
C PHE A 191 -10.95 13.66 6.37
N TRP A 192 -10.94 13.80 5.05
CA TRP A 192 -9.87 13.25 4.22
C TRP A 192 -8.57 14.05 4.31
N LYS A 193 -8.66 15.37 4.53
CA LYS A 193 -7.49 16.25 4.65
C LYS A 193 -6.61 15.93 5.87
N GLN A 194 -7.19 15.50 6.99
CA GLN A 194 -6.42 15.13 8.19
C GLN A 194 -5.55 13.88 8.00
N LEU A 195 -5.86 13.02 7.02
CA LEU A 195 -5.04 11.83 6.72
C LEU A 195 -3.69 12.19 6.08
N GLY A 196 -3.50 13.46 5.72
CA GLY A 196 -2.30 13.94 5.07
C GLY A 196 -2.29 13.72 3.55
N PRO A 197 -1.17 14.04 2.90
CA PRO A 197 -1.08 14.04 1.45
C PRO A 197 -0.99 12.63 0.84
N VAL A 198 -0.54 11.65 1.61
CA VAL A 198 -0.33 10.27 1.16
C VAL A 198 -1.28 9.35 1.92
N TYR A 199 -2.24 8.79 1.19
CA TYR A 199 -3.11 7.68 1.60
C TYR A 199 -3.70 7.07 0.33
N THR A 200 -4.13 5.82 0.39
CA THR A 200 -4.76 5.17 -0.76
C THR A 200 -6.00 4.39 -0.33
N ALA A 201 -7.13 4.62 -1.00
CA ALA A 201 -8.38 3.93 -0.73
C ALA A 201 -8.68 2.85 -1.77
N ARG A 202 -9.13 1.68 -1.33
CA ARG A 202 -9.61 0.57 -2.18
C ARG A 202 -10.87 -0.03 -1.59
N ASN A 203 -11.82 -0.41 -2.44
CA ASN A 203 -12.92 -1.24 -1.97
C ASN A 203 -12.43 -2.65 -1.62
N LEU A 204 -13.20 -3.35 -0.78
CA LEU A 204 -12.86 -4.67 -0.24
C LEU A 204 -12.72 -5.70 -1.38
N ASN A 205 -13.52 -5.61 -2.44
CA ASN A 205 -13.35 -6.46 -3.63
C ASN A 205 -11.95 -6.36 -4.26
N THR A 206 -11.42 -5.13 -4.39
CA THR A 206 -10.07 -4.92 -4.93
C THR A 206 -9.02 -5.39 -3.93
N ALA A 207 -9.20 -5.07 -2.64
CA ALA A 207 -8.30 -5.49 -1.59
C ALA A 207 -8.17 -7.03 -1.51
N ASN A 208 -9.29 -7.75 -1.61
CA ASN A 208 -9.30 -9.23 -1.63
C ASN A 208 -8.58 -9.81 -2.85
N LYS A 209 -8.69 -9.18 -4.03
CA LYS A 209 -7.92 -9.59 -5.21
C LYS A 209 -6.41 -9.39 -5.02
N ILE A 210 -6.01 -8.29 -4.38
CA ILE A 210 -4.61 -8.05 -4.01
C ILE A 210 -4.15 -9.12 -3.01
N ALA A 211 -4.93 -9.39 -1.96
CA ALA A 211 -4.63 -10.42 -0.97
C ALA A 211 -4.46 -11.80 -1.62
N ALA A 212 -5.31 -12.15 -2.58
CA ALA A 212 -5.17 -13.41 -3.33
C ALA A 212 -3.85 -13.47 -4.13
N LEU A 213 -3.44 -12.36 -4.76
CA LEU A 213 -2.15 -12.28 -5.46
C LEU A 213 -0.95 -12.39 -4.51
N LEU A 214 -1.05 -11.81 -3.30
CA LEU A 214 0.01 -11.88 -2.28
C LEU A 214 0.10 -13.28 -1.68
N ARG A 215 -1.03 -13.91 -1.34
CA ARG A 215 -1.07 -15.29 -0.81
C ARG A 215 -0.57 -16.33 -1.82
N GLY A 216 -0.74 -16.07 -3.12
CA GLY A 216 -0.22 -16.92 -4.19
C GLY A 216 1.30 -16.84 -4.39
N ARG A 217 1.98 -15.91 -3.72
CA ARG A 217 3.44 -15.78 -3.73
C ARG A 217 3.98 -16.52 -2.50
N SER A 218 4.56 -17.68 -2.72
CA SER A 218 5.24 -18.41 -1.64
C SER A 218 6.61 -17.76 -1.42
N THR A 219 6.95 -17.41 -0.18
CA THR A 219 8.34 -17.16 0.22
C THR A 219 9.11 -18.46 0.02
N SER A 220 9.84 -18.54 -1.09
CA SER A 220 10.83 -19.60 -1.31
C SER A 220 12.10 -19.31 -0.52
#